data_AF-A0A9W6XKB7-F1
#
_entry.id   AF-A0A9W6XKB7-F1
#
_cell.length_a   1.000
_cell.length_b   1.000
_cell.length_c   1.000
_cell.angle_alpha   90.00
_cell.angle_beta   90.00
_cell.angle_gamma   90.00
#
_symmetry.space_group_name_H-M   'P 1'
#
loop_
_entity.id
_entity.type
_entity.pdbx_description
1 polymer ?
#
loop_
_entity_poly.entity_id
_entity_poly.type
_entity_poly.pdbx_seq_one_letter_code
_entity_poly.pdbx_strand_id
1 'polypeptide(L)'
;MPTASEKNSWSCWGVSANAIVDSGESIVFDGTISDIDSSDDFGDWHAQIAFQLDTQNESILSLSTDSGLTLLQKDMIRGAYARGEEAGLFTLFFTANFKRSCNFGQMQQWGETGKSYLPSKTDKYALRFYAVVVWSSLYVRSVWDNVSGNTLPTTPPDRYTATFPDLRTPLCSTLRLPNVHVTAGSHTALWVAMMDHQTRVMPYPSGRRLIVCDNFYTRHFLASALLRFTDGETCLLGTVRLNLGDRWNKVELAKAMERVEQTERDSWKLVAAVEPISGWQVQQEQRNKQQLRLPKRSRTSYVGPVSIVNKAGFVVFKDRKVVVFYTKDLRDTVSTVRYSAQVGTLLLAATTSVR
;
A
#
# COMPACT_ATOMS: atom_id res chain seq x y z
N MET A 1 19.19 24.99 -44.07
CA MET A 1 19.35 24.04 -42.95
C MET A 1 19.80 24.80 -41.71
N PRO A 2 18.96 24.92 -40.67
CA PRO A 2 19.44 25.15 -39.32
C PRO A 2 19.05 23.98 -38.41
N THR A 3 20.05 23.49 -37.68
CA THR A 3 19.92 22.55 -36.56
C THR A 3 19.43 23.29 -35.33
N ALA A 4 18.26 22.91 -34.81
CA ALA A 4 17.79 23.34 -33.49
C ALA A 4 17.64 22.10 -32.59
N SER A 5 18.65 21.87 -31.75
CA SER A 5 18.53 20.96 -30.62
C SER A 5 17.94 21.74 -29.44
N GLU A 6 16.61 21.75 -29.32
CA GLU A 6 15.97 22.19 -28.08
C GLU A 6 16.14 21.12 -27.02
N LYS A 7 17.04 21.38 -26.08
CA LYS A 7 17.14 20.64 -24.82
C LYS A 7 15.95 21.03 -23.96
N ASN A 8 14.95 20.16 -23.85
CA ASN A 8 13.88 20.27 -22.87
C ASN A 8 14.47 20.13 -21.45
N SER A 9 14.64 21.27 -20.80
CA SER A 9 15.00 21.40 -19.39
C SER A 9 13.78 21.07 -18.52
N TRP A 10 13.78 19.91 -17.87
CA TRP A 10 12.84 19.60 -16.79
C TRP A 10 13.47 19.97 -15.45
N SER A 11 12.91 20.94 -14.75
CA SER A 11 13.31 21.30 -13.38
C SER A 11 12.55 20.47 -12.35
N CYS A 12 13.27 19.87 -11.40
CA CYS A 12 12.67 19.33 -10.18
C CYS A 12 12.23 20.49 -9.29
N TRP A 13 10.94 20.56 -8.96
CA TRP A 13 10.42 21.50 -7.99
C TRP A 13 10.52 20.91 -6.59
N GLY A 14 11.44 21.44 -5.78
CA GLY A 14 11.39 21.30 -4.32
C GLY A 14 10.54 22.43 -3.75
N VAL A 15 9.34 22.13 -3.27
CA VAL A 15 8.50 23.12 -2.57
C VAL A 15 8.86 23.08 -1.09
N SER A 16 9.41 24.17 -0.56
CA SER A 16 9.58 24.38 0.88
C SER A 16 8.29 24.95 1.47
N ALA A 17 7.82 24.38 2.58
CA ALA A 17 6.56 24.76 3.24
C ALA A 17 6.63 26.08 4.04
N ASN A 18 7.69 26.88 3.90
CA ASN A 18 7.87 28.11 4.66
C ASN A 18 7.11 29.33 4.10
N ALA A 19 6.23 29.15 3.11
CA ALA A 19 5.50 30.26 2.47
C ALA A 19 4.05 30.43 2.97
N ILE A 20 3.63 29.77 4.05
CA ILE A 20 2.26 29.87 4.59
C ILE A 20 2.32 30.09 6.10
N VAL A 21 2.95 31.18 6.55
CA VAL A 21 2.75 31.74 7.89
C VAL A 21 2.85 33.27 7.78
N ASP A 22 1.86 33.91 7.18
CA ASP A 22 1.56 35.32 7.51
C ASP A 22 0.15 35.72 7.09
N SER A 23 -0.81 35.53 7.99
CA SER A 23 -2.03 36.33 8.07
C SER A 23 -2.66 36.07 9.43
N GLY A 24 -2.20 36.80 10.44
CA GLY A 24 -2.74 36.77 11.78
C GLY A 24 -4.15 37.35 11.85
N GLU A 25 -5.16 36.52 11.60
CA GLU A 25 -6.55 36.81 11.98
C GLU A 25 -7.02 35.79 13.02
N SER A 26 -7.23 36.29 14.24
CA SER A 26 -7.89 35.59 15.34
C SER A 26 -9.39 35.60 15.08
N ILE A 27 -10.00 34.43 14.89
CA ILE A 27 -11.45 34.26 14.98
C ILE A 27 -11.74 33.74 16.40
N VAL A 28 -12.25 34.64 17.23
CA VAL A 28 -12.83 34.33 18.54
C VAL A 28 -14.23 33.75 18.30
N PHE A 29 -14.47 32.52 18.78
CA PHE A 29 -15.82 32.01 18.97
C PHE A 29 -16.20 32.21 20.44
N ASP A 30 -16.98 33.26 20.69
CA ASP A 30 -17.78 33.39 21.90
C ASP A 30 -19.17 32.80 21.60
N GLY A 31 -19.59 31.87 22.44
CA GLY A 31 -20.76 31.03 22.24
C GLY A 31 -21.14 30.41 23.57
N THR A 32 -21.62 31.26 24.47
CA THR A 32 -22.27 30.90 25.72
C THR A 32 -23.44 29.95 25.45
N ILE A 33 -23.33 28.71 25.95
CA ILE A 33 -24.48 27.82 26.17
C ILE A 33 -24.76 27.89 27.67
N SER A 34 -25.74 28.71 28.05
CA SER A 34 -26.45 28.57 29.32
C SER A 34 -27.62 27.61 29.10
N ASP A 35 -27.88 26.79 30.12
CA ASP A 35 -29.05 25.93 30.32
C ASP A 35 -28.96 24.50 29.76
N ILE A 36 -28.20 23.64 30.47
CA ILE A 36 -28.54 22.22 30.64
C ILE A 36 -28.38 21.87 32.11
N ASP A 37 -29.51 21.43 32.70
CA ASP A 37 -29.64 20.95 34.06
C ASP A 37 -28.64 19.83 34.39
N SER A 38 -28.09 19.95 35.59
CA SER A 38 -27.29 18.94 36.29
C SER A 38 -28.06 17.64 36.46
N SER A 39 -27.57 16.55 35.89
CA SER A 39 -27.74 15.22 36.48
C SER A 39 -26.46 14.40 36.28
N ASP A 40 -26.02 13.83 37.39
CA ASP A 40 -24.79 13.07 37.57
C ASP A 40 -24.80 11.77 36.75
N ASP A 41 -24.10 11.70 35.61
CA ASP A 41 -23.75 10.40 35.00
C ASP A 41 -22.52 10.43 34.06
N PHE A 42 -21.62 11.40 34.23
CA PHE A 42 -20.40 11.52 33.39
C PHE A 42 -19.23 10.65 33.85
N GLY A 43 -19.33 10.02 35.02
CA GLY A 43 -18.27 9.16 35.57
C GLY A 43 -18.16 7.80 34.87
N ASP A 44 -19.27 7.25 34.38
CA ASP A 44 -19.31 5.90 33.83
C ASP A 44 -18.78 5.84 32.38
N TRP A 45 -18.93 6.93 31.62
CA TRP A 45 -18.47 7.00 30.23
C TRP A 45 -16.93 6.96 30.10
N HIS A 46 -16.22 7.62 31.01
CA HIS A 46 -14.75 7.61 31.01
C HIS A 46 -14.18 6.25 31.46
N ALA A 47 -14.83 5.58 32.41
CA ALA A 47 -14.47 4.23 32.83
C ALA A 47 -14.72 3.21 31.71
N GLN A 48 -15.82 3.36 30.96
CA GLN A 48 -16.16 2.48 29.85
C GLN A 48 -15.23 2.67 28.65
N ILE A 49 -14.76 3.90 28.37
CA ILE A 49 -13.73 4.18 27.37
C ILE A 49 -12.37 3.64 27.82
N ALA A 50 -11.98 3.81 29.08
CA ALA A 50 -10.73 3.27 29.61
C ALA A 50 -10.71 1.73 29.58
N PHE A 51 -11.82 1.08 29.94
CA PHE A 51 -12.00 -0.37 29.87
C PHE A 51 -11.99 -0.91 28.43
N GLN A 52 -12.63 -0.20 27.49
CA GLN A 52 -12.56 -0.52 26.06
C GLN A 52 -11.14 -0.36 25.49
N LEU A 53 -10.38 0.64 25.96
CA LEU A 53 -8.99 0.83 25.55
C LEU A 53 -8.07 -0.28 26.11
N ASP A 54 -8.30 -0.75 27.33
CA ASP A 54 -7.52 -1.85 27.93
C ASP A 54 -7.84 -3.22 27.27
N THR A 55 -9.09 -3.50 26.95
CA THR A 55 -9.47 -4.71 26.19
C THR A 55 -8.98 -4.66 24.73
N GLN A 56 -8.93 -3.47 24.12
CA GLN A 56 -8.26 -3.29 22.82
C GLN A 56 -6.74 -3.51 22.91
N ASN A 57 -6.10 -3.18 24.04
CA ASN A 57 -4.69 -3.45 24.24
C ASN A 57 -4.41 -4.97 24.36
N GLU A 58 -5.25 -5.75 25.03
CA GLU A 58 -5.06 -7.21 25.11
C GLU A 58 -5.22 -7.91 23.75
N SER A 59 -6.16 -7.49 22.91
CA SER A 59 -6.33 -8.05 21.56
C SER A 59 -5.20 -7.66 20.60
N ILE A 60 -4.68 -6.43 20.72
CA ILE A 60 -3.49 -5.98 19.98
C ILE A 60 -2.22 -6.69 20.47
N LEU A 61 -2.11 -6.96 21.77
CA LEU A 61 -1.01 -7.71 22.36
C LEU A 61 -1.06 -9.18 21.95
N SER A 62 -2.22 -9.84 21.95
CA SER A 62 -2.35 -11.21 21.43
C SER A 62 -2.04 -11.27 19.94
N LEU A 63 -2.46 -10.27 19.15
CA LEU A 63 -2.02 -10.08 17.77
C LEU A 63 -0.49 -10.06 17.66
N SER A 64 0.21 -9.25 18.44
CA SER A 64 1.67 -9.17 18.37
C SER A 64 2.37 -10.45 18.84
N THR A 65 1.85 -11.06 19.90
CA THR A 65 2.47 -12.22 20.58
C THR A 65 2.24 -13.51 19.82
N ASP A 66 1.03 -13.73 19.29
CA ASP A 66 0.62 -15.00 18.67
C ASP A 66 0.91 -15.06 17.17
N SER A 67 0.96 -13.92 16.48
CA SER A 67 1.20 -13.89 15.02
C SER A 67 2.66 -13.71 14.63
N GLY A 68 3.52 -13.34 15.57
CA GLY A 68 4.87 -12.85 15.25
C GLY A 68 4.88 -11.52 14.49
N LEU A 69 3.77 -10.78 14.42
CA LEU A 69 3.74 -9.40 13.94
C LEU A 69 4.48 -8.51 14.94
N THR A 70 5.45 -7.75 14.45
CA THR A 70 5.91 -6.56 15.17
C THR A 70 4.86 -5.47 14.90
N LEU A 71 3.77 -5.49 15.66
CA LEU A 71 2.84 -4.37 15.64
C LEU A 71 3.54 -3.21 16.34
N LEU A 72 3.70 -2.11 15.60
CA LEU A 72 4.21 -0.88 16.19
C LEU A 72 3.20 -0.45 17.27
N GLN A 73 3.60 -0.57 18.54
CA GLN A 73 2.77 -0.12 19.65
C GLN A 73 2.52 1.39 19.51
N LYS A 74 1.38 1.88 20.02
CA LYS A 74 1.02 3.30 19.97
C LYS A 74 2.17 4.21 20.40
N ASP A 75 2.94 3.82 21.42
CA ASP A 75 4.08 4.60 21.92
C ASP A 75 5.34 4.44 21.06
N MET A 76 5.49 3.32 20.35
CA MET A 76 6.51 3.16 19.31
C MET A 76 6.17 3.99 18.07
N ILE A 77 4.89 4.03 17.66
CA ILE A 77 4.42 4.90 16.57
C ILE A 77 4.61 6.36 16.98
N ARG A 78 4.22 6.74 18.19
CA ARG A 78 4.46 8.10 18.72
C ARG A 78 5.95 8.41 18.86
N GLY A 79 6.77 7.45 19.24
CA GLY A 79 8.22 7.58 19.32
C GLY A 79 8.86 7.74 17.95
N ALA A 80 8.47 6.91 16.98
CA ALA A 80 8.86 7.01 15.58
C ALA A 80 8.39 8.34 14.97
N TYR A 81 7.21 8.82 15.38
CA TYR A 81 6.68 10.13 15.02
C TYR A 81 7.56 11.26 15.58
N ALA A 82 7.94 11.18 16.85
CA ALA A 82 8.84 12.14 17.49
C ALA A 82 10.26 12.11 16.90
N ARG A 83 10.70 10.95 16.38
CA ARG A 83 12.04 10.75 15.80
C ARG A 83 12.11 10.91 14.27
N GLY A 84 10.98 11.04 13.59
CA GLY A 84 10.93 11.30 12.15
C GLY A 84 11.06 10.07 11.24
N GLU A 85 10.65 8.88 11.69
CA GLU A 85 11.15 7.59 11.19
C GLU A 85 10.36 6.92 10.04
N GLU A 86 9.22 7.47 9.60
CA GLU A 86 8.29 6.75 8.71
C GLU A 86 7.86 7.54 7.45
N ALA A 87 7.48 6.83 6.37
CA ALA A 87 6.98 7.40 5.11
C ALA A 87 5.67 6.74 4.66
N GLY A 88 4.74 7.53 4.12
CA GLY A 88 3.43 7.08 3.63
C GLY A 88 3.20 7.45 2.17
N LEU A 89 2.38 6.65 1.49
CA LEU A 89 1.91 6.94 0.14
C LEU A 89 0.59 7.70 0.19
N PHE A 90 0.53 8.88 -0.43
CA PHE A 90 -0.68 9.69 -0.47
C PHE A 90 -1.03 10.07 -1.90
N THR A 91 -2.33 10.14 -2.17
CA THR A 91 -2.82 10.88 -3.34
C THR A 91 -2.98 12.33 -2.90
N LEU A 92 -2.14 13.23 -3.44
CA LEU A 92 -2.20 14.65 -3.14
C LEU A 92 -3.15 15.37 -4.09
N PHE A 93 -3.86 16.34 -3.54
CA PHE A 93 -4.75 17.23 -4.28
C PHE A 93 -4.32 18.67 -4.02
N PHE A 94 -4.09 19.41 -5.09
CA PHE A 94 -3.72 20.81 -5.00
C PHE A 94 -4.97 21.70 -4.98
N THR A 95 -5.01 22.65 -4.04
CA THR A 95 -6.08 23.65 -3.94
C THR A 95 -6.07 24.61 -5.12
N ALA A 96 -7.16 25.35 -5.32
CA ALA A 96 -7.21 26.42 -6.32
C ALA A 96 -6.11 27.47 -6.13
N ASN A 97 -5.59 27.66 -4.92
CA ASN A 97 -4.51 28.61 -4.63
C ASN A 97 -3.13 28.05 -5.01
N PHE A 98 -2.86 26.77 -4.72
CA PHE A 98 -1.64 26.12 -5.21
C PHE A 98 -1.62 26.03 -6.75
N LYS A 99 -2.79 25.77 -7.36
CA LYS A 99 -2.95 25.82 -8.81
C LYS A 99 -2.55 27.22 -9.35
N ARG A 100 -2.91 28.31 -8.65
CA ARG A 100 -2.56 29.69 -9.05
C ARG A 100 -1.08 30.03 -8.86
N SER A 101 -0.37 29.41 -7.91
CA SER A 101 1.04 29.71 -7.62
C SER A 101 2.04 28.96 -8.52
N CYS A 102 1.62 27.87 -9.18
CA CYS A 102 2.43 27.22 -10.19
C CYS A 102 2.27 27.96 -11.54
N ASN A 103 3.37 28.46 -12.13
CA ASN A 103 3.37 29.19 -13.41
C ASN A 103 2.56 28.44 -14.50
N PHE A 104 1.35 28.93 -14.78
CA PHE A 104 0.24 28.17 -15.36
C PHE A 104 0.32 27.95 -16.89
N GLY A 105 1.28 28.57 -17.57
CA GLY A 105 1.39 28.54 -19.03
C GLY A 105 1.52 27.12 -19.61
N GLN A 106 2.17 26.20 -18.89
CA GLN A 106 2.27 24.78 -19.31
C GLN A 106 1.09 23.92 -18.84
N MET A 107 0.46 24.24 -17.70
CA MET A 107 -0.67 23.47 -17.17
C MET A 107 -1.97 23.69 -17.96
N GLN A 108 -2.14 24.84 -18.61
CA GLN A 108 -3.32 25.12 -19.43
C GLN A 108 -3.44 24.15 -20.63
N GLN A 109 -2.30 23.74 -21.20
CA GLN A 109 -2.24 22.73 -22.27
C GLN A 109 -2.57 21.31 -21.78
N TRP A 110 -2.45 21.05 -20.46
CA TRP A 110 -2.77 19.77 -19.82
C TRP A 110 -4.22 19.73 -19.29
N GLY A 111 -4.88 20.89 -19.24
CA GLY A 111 -6.09 21.14 -18.46
C GLY A 111 -7.38 20.54 -19.01
N GLU A 112 -7.40 20.05 -20.25
CA GLU A 112 -8.59 19.45 -20.85
C GLU A 112 -8.52 17.91 -20.94
N THR A 113 -7.35 17.34 -21.28
CA THR A 113 -7.19 15.89 -21.41
C THR A 113 -6.73 15.20 -20.13
N GLY A 114 -6.06 15.92 -19.22
CA GLY A 114 -5.47 15.37 -18.00
C GLY A 114 -6.41 15.21 -16.81
N LYS A 115 -7.61 15.79 -16.86
CA LYS A 115 -8.55 15.77 -15.73
C LYS A 115 -9.14 14.38 -15.55
N SER A 116 -9.13 13.89 -14.31
CA SER A 116 -9.79 12.65 -13.92
C SER A 116 -11.06 12.96 -13.13
N TYR A 117 -12.14 12.22 -13.39
CA TYR A 117 -13.35 12.27 -12.56
C TYR A 117 -13.20 11.42 -11.30
N LEU A 118 -13.48 12.02 -10.14
CA LEU A 118 -13.37 11.40 -8.81
C LEU A 118 -14.64 11.68 -7.99
N PRO A 119 -15.66 10.81 -8.05
CA PRO A 119 -16.98 11.10 -7.48
C PRO A 119 -16.99 11.28 -5.96
N SER A 120 -16.03 10.66 -5.26
CA SER A 120 -15.91 10.72 -3.80
C SER A 120 -15.07 11.90 -3.29
N LYS A 121 -14.60 12.79 -4.17
CA LYS A 121 -13.78 13.95 -3.80
C LYS A 121 -14.60 15.24 -3.90
N THR A 122 -14.21 16.25 -3.11
CA THR A 122 -14.86 17.57 -3.08
C THR A 122 -14.76 18.27 -4.43
N ASP A 123 -13.58 18.27 -5.04
CA ASP A 123 -13.38 18.63 -6.46
C ASP A 123 -13.44 17.36 -7.31
N LYS A 124 -14.57 17.18 -8.01
CA LYS A 124 -14.83 15.97 -8.81
C LYS A 124 -13.96 15.88 -10.06
N TYR A 125 -13.41 17.00 -10.56
CA TYR A 125 -12.64 17.05 -11.80
C TYR A 125 -11.28 17.70 -11.56
N ALA A 126 -10.30 16.88 -11.19
CA ALA A 126 -8.97 17.35 -10.85
C ALA A 126 -7.89 16.58 -11.60
N LEU A 127 -6.71 17.20 -11.69
CA LEU A 127 -5.48 16.48 -12.00
C LEU A 127 -5.13 15.61 -10.80
N ARG A 128 -4.73 14.36 -11.07
CA ARG A 128 -4.33 13.42 -10.03
C ARG A 128 -2.82 13.27 -10.07
N PHE A 129 -2.22 13.42 -8.91
CA PHE A 129 -0.82 13.16 -8.71
C PHE A 129 -0.63 11.98 -7.76
N TYR A 130 0.37 11.19 -8.09
CA TYR A 130 0.97 10.17 -7.26
C TYR A 130 2.04 10.82 -6.41
N ALA A 131 2.04 10.56 -5.10
CA ALA A 131 3.04 11.13 -4.22
C ALA A 131 3.50 10.16 -3.14
N VAL A 132 4.81 10.13 -2.94
CA VAL A 132 5.44 9.52 -1.76
C VAL A 132 5.77 10.65 -0.80
N VAL A 133 5.29 10.55 0.43
CA VAL A 133 5.37 11.61 1.44
C VAL A 133 6.03 11.04 2.70
N VAL A 134 6.89 11.82 3.33
CA VAL A 134 7.41 11.44 4.65
C VAL A 134 6.33 11.71 5.69
N TRP A 135 6.01 10.72 6.51
CA TRP A 135 4.92 10.81 7.48
C TRP A 135 5.16 11.93 8.49
N SER A 136 6.39 12.06 9.00
CA SER A 136 6.75 12.99 10.09
C SER A 136 6.67 14.47 9.74
N SER A 137 6.94 14.82 8.48
CA SER A 137 7.02 16.22 8.03
C SER A 137 5.92 16.58 7.05
N LEU A 138 5.09 15.61 6.64
CA LEU A 138 4.21 15.70 5.48
C LEU A 138 4.93 16.22 4.23
N TYR A 139 6.25 16.04 4.19
CA TYR A 139 7.07 16.59 3.12
C TYR A 139 6.93 15.72 1.88
N VAL A 140 6.48 16.37 0.81
CA VAL A 140 6.24 15.74 -0.47
C VAL A 140 7.55 15.59 -1.21
N ARG A 141 7.89 14.35 -1.47
CA ARG A 141 9.27 13.95 -1.72
C ARG A 141 9.45 13.50 -3.17
N SER A 142 8.46 12.77 -3.68
CA SER A 142 8.30 12.53 -5.11
C SER A 142 6.85 12.77 -5.46
N VAL A 143 6.63 13.53 -6.53
CA VAL A 143 5.32 13.71 -7.16
C VAL A 143 5.44 13.29 -8.60
N TRP A 144 4.42 12.57 -9.09
CA TRP A 144 4.30 12.22 -10.49
C TRP A 144 2.85 12.34 -10.94
N ASP A 145 2.61 12.76 -12.18
CA ASP A 145 1.26 12.82 -12.71
C ASP A 145 0.71 11.40 -12.92
N ASN A 146 -0.61 11.21 -12.82
CA ASN A 146 -1.21 9.91 -13.10
C ASN A 146 -1.28 9.56 -14.60
N VAL A 147 -0.75 10.44 -15.46
CA VAL A 147 -0.64 10.22 -16.92
C VAL A 147 -2.01 10.15 -17.61
N SER A 148 -3.08 10.58 -16.94
CA SER A 148 -4.40 10.63 -17.56
C SER A 148 -4.35 11.50 -18.82
N GLY A 149 -4.89 10.99 -19.94
CA GLY A 149 -4.92 11.72 -21.22
C GLY A 149 -3.58 11.85 -21.95
N ASN A 150 -2.51 11.24 -21.46
CA ASN A 150 -1.21 11.27 -22.13
C ASN A 150 -1.18 10.25 -23.28
N THR A 151 -0.86 10.73 -24.49
CA THR A 151 -0.78 9.92 -25.72
C THR A 151 0.66 9.61 -26.14
N LEU A 152 1.66 10.00 -25.34
CA LEU A 152 3.05 9.73 -25.66
C LEU A 152 3.31 8.21 -25.69
N PRO A 153 4.17 7.73 -26.60
CA PRO A 153 4.52 6.32 -26.71
C PRO A 153 5.40 5.81 -25.54
N THR A 154 5.66 6.65 -24.55
CA THR A 154 6.47 6.32 -23.37
C THR A 154 5.59 5.88 -22.22
N THR A 155 6.05 4.91 -21.44
CA THR A 155 5.34 4.47 -20.24
C THR A 155 5.61 5.43 -19.06
N PRO A 156 4.76 5.47 -18.02
CA PRO A 156 5.03 6.29 -16.83
C PRO A 156 6.41 6.01 -16.18
N PRO A 157 6.84 4.74 -16.00
CA PRO A 157 8.18 4.43 -15.50
C PRO A 157 9.31 4.93 -16.41
N ASP A 158 9.15 4.87 -17.73
CA ASP A 158 10.16 5.35 -18.68
C ASP A 158 10.42 6.84 -18.52
N ARG A 159 9.34 7.63 -18.37
CA ARG A 159 9.46 9.07 -18.16
C ARG A 159 10.05 9.40 -16.79
N TYR A 160 9.64 8.68 -15.74
CA TYR A 160 10.22 8.86 -14.41
C TYR A 160 11.73 8.59 -14.42
N THR A 161 12.14 7.46 -15.00
CA THR A 161 13.56 7.09 -15.12
C THR A 161 14.32 7.87 -16.20
N ALA A 162 13.66 8.68 -17.03
CA ALA A 162 14.32 9.68 -17.86
C ALA A 162 14.73 10.91 -17.03
N THR A 163 13.91 11.29 -16.04
CA THR A 163 14.26 12.35 -15.08
C THR A 163 15.27 11.87 -14.03
N PHE A 164 15.22 10.59 -13.65
CA PHE A 164 16.13 9.97 -12.69
C PHE A 164 16.85 8.76 -13.32
N PRO A 165 17.89 9.00 -14.17
CA PRO A 165 18.54 7.94 -14.95
C PRO A 165 19.14 6.80 -14.13
N ASP A 166 19.60 7.10 -12.92
CA ASP A 166 20.23 6.11 -12.02
C ASP A 166 19.27 4.99 -11.60
N LEU A 167 17.95 5.21 -11.71
CA LEU A 167 16.94 4.20 -11.40
C LEU A 167 16.65 3.27 -12.59
N ARG A 168 17.01 3.65 -13.82
CA ARG A 168 16.63 2.93 -15.04
C ARG A 168 17.16 1.50 -15.05
N THR A 169 18.47 1.35 -14.94
CA THR A 169 19.12 0.04 -15.02
C THR A 169 18.70 -0.86 -13.86
N PRO A 170 18.73 -0.41 -12.58
CA PRO A 170 18.25 -1.21 -11.47
C PRO A 170 16.79 -1.65 -11.64
N LEU A 171 15.90 -0.76 -12.10
CA LEU A 171 14.48 -1.07 -12.26
C LEU A 171 14.29 -2.13 -13.35
N CYS A 172 14.90 -1.95 -14.52
CA CYS A 172 14.85 -2.92 -15.60
C CYS A 172 15.39 -4.29 -15.17
N SER A 173 16.50 -4.33 -14.44
CA SER A 173 17.08 -5.58 -13.92
C SER A 173 16.12 -6.30 -12.97
N THR A 174 15.50 -5.56 -12.05
CA THR A 174 14.56 -6.13 -11.07
C THR A 174 13.31 -6.67 -11.72
N LEU A 175 12.73 -5.92 -12.67
CA LEU A 175 11.50 -6.32 -13.37
C LEU A 175 11.70 -7.48 -14.34
N ARG A 176 12.95 -7.82 -14.70
CA ARG A 176 13.29 -9.00 -15.50
C ARG A 176 13.46 -10.27 -14.68
N LEU A 177 13.49 -10.17 -13.34
CA LEU A 177 13.64 -11.34 -12.49
C LEU A 177 12.42 -12.27 -12.64
N PRO A 178 12.63 -13.59 -12.73
CA PRO A 178 11.54 -14.56 -13.01
C PRO A 178 10.48 -14.63 -11.90
N ASN A 179 10.82 -14.18 -10.70
CA ASN A 179 9.94 -14.14 -9.53
C ASN A 179 9.34 -12.74 -9.27
N VAL A 180 9.54 -11.77 -10.18
CA VAL A 180 8.93 -10.44 -10.09
C VAL A 180 7.80 -10.36 -11.11
N HIS A 181 6.56 -10.31 -10.61
CA HIS A 181 5.35 -10.29 -11.43
C HIS A 181 4.81 -8.88 -11.65
N VAL A 182 5.70 -7.93 -11.99
CA VAL A 182 5.33 -6.53 -12.28
C VAL A 182 5.69 -6.20 -13.72
N THR A 183 4.71 -5.79 -14.51
CA THR A 183 4.93 -5.39 -15.91
C THR A 183 5.72 -4.09 -15.97
N ALA A 184 6.76 -4.05 -16.81
CA ALA A 184 7.69 -2.92 -16.94
C ALA A 184 7.02 -1.55 -17.16
N GLY A 185 5.99 -1.49 -18.02
CA GLY A 185 5.28 -0.25 -18.32
C GLY A 185 4.12 0.08 -17.38
N SER A 186 3.91 -0.69 -16.31
CA SER A 186 2.74 -0.52 -15.43
C SER A 186 2.92 0.62 -14.44
N HIS A 187 1.81 1.14 -13.90
CA HIS A 187 1.84 2.06 -12.77
C HIS A 187 2.49 1.44 -11.53
N THR A 188 2.43 0.12 -11.34
CA THR A 188 3.13 -0.57 -10.25
C THR A 188 4.65 -0.44 -10.38
N ALA A 189 5.20 -0.52 -11.59
CA ALA A 189 6.62 -0.28 -11.82
C ALA A 189 7.01 1.17 -11.52
N LEU A 190 6.13 2.14 -11.82
CA LEU A 190 6.33 3.54 -11.45
C LEU A 190 6.40 3.69 -9.92
N TRP A 191 5.48 3.04 -9.20
CA TRP A 191 5.49 3.07 -7.73
C TRP A 191 6.77 2.50 -7.14
N VAL A 192 7.24 1.36 -7.65
CA VAL A 192 8.53 0.76 -7.25
C VAL A 192 9.67 1.77 -7.44
N ALA A 193 9.74 2.44 -8.59
CA ALA A 193 10.74 3.46 -8.88
C ALA A 193 10.65 4.66 -7.92
N MET A 194 9.44 5.19 -7.69
CA MET A 194 9.22 6.33 -6.81
C MET A 194 9.58 6.03 -5.35
N MET A 195 9.23 4.85 -4.87
CA MET A 195 9.47 4.41 -3.49
C MET A 195 10.96 4.17 -3.21
N ASP A 196 11.67 3.51 -4.12
CA ASP A 196 13.12 3.32 -4.01
C ASP A 196 13.91 4.61 -4.19
N HIS A 197 13.50 5.50 -5.10
CA HIS A 197 14.11 6.83 -5.21
C HIS A 197 14.11 7.54 -3.87
N GLN A 198 13.00 7.47 -3.13
CA GLN A 198 12.93 8.03 -1.78
C GLN A 198 13.83 7.33 -0.77
N THR A 199 13.92 6.02 -0.88
CA THR A 199 14.77 5.20 -0.02
C THR A 199 16.25 5.55 -0.22
N ARG A 200 16.70 5.75 -1.47
CA ARG A 200 18.08 6.16 -1.79
C ARG A 200 18.40 7.58 -1.38
N VAL A 201 17.47 8.51 -1.57
CA VAL A 201 17.67 9.93 -1.21
C VAL A 201 17.69 10.13 0.31
N MET A 202 17.00 9.27 1.05
CA MET A 202 17.01 9.27 2.50
C MET A 202 17.25 7.85 3.03
N PRO A 203 18.50 7.40 3.08
CA PRO A 203 18.81 6.14 3.73
C PRO A 203 18.33 6.19 5.17
N TYR A 204 17.61 5.16 5.61
CA TYR A 204 17.19 5.09 7.00
C TYR A 204 18.28 4.41 7.85
N PRO A 205 18.66 4.93 9.05
CA PRO A 205 19.80 4.42 9.80
C PRO A 205 19.74 2.92 10.13
N SER A 206 18.55 2.35 10.31
CA SER A 206 18.39 0.92 10.56
C SER A 206 18.54 0.04 9.31
N GLY A 207 18.64 0.65 8.12
CA GLY A 207 18.58 -0.05 6.84
C GLY A 207 17.23 -0.70 6.57
N ARG A 208 16.16 -0.24 7.26
CA ARG A 208 14.79 -0.70 7.04
C ARG A 208 13.82 0.46 6.94
N ARG A 209 12.91 0.39 6.00
CA ARG A 209 11.89 1.40 5.74
C ARG A 209 10.53 0.75 5.59
N LEU A 210 9.54 1.26 6.32
CA LEU A 210 8.15 0.87 6.14
C LEU A 210 7.47 1.86 5.22
N ILE A 211 6.79 1.35 4.18
CA ILE A 211 5.91 2.14 3.32
C ILE A 211 4.47 1.71 3.56
N VAL A 212 3.65 2.68 3.97
CA VAL A 212 2.22 2.50 4.18
C VAL A 212 1.45 2.91 2.93
N CYS A 213 0.61 2.01 2.41
CA CYS A 213 -0.20 2.23 1.22
C CYS A 213 -1.70 2.07 1.49
N ASP A 214 -2.51 2.75 0.68
CA ASP A 214 -3.95 2.55 0.66
C ASP A 214 -4.34 1.22 -0.03
N ASN A 215 -5.64 0.92 0.00
CA ASN A 215 -6.18 -0.31 -0.60
C ASN A 215 -6.15 -0.38 -2.13
N PHE A 216 -5.87 0.72 -2.81
CA PHE A 216 -5.79 0.77 -4.26
C PHE A 216 -4.40 0.31 -4.74
N TYR A 217 -3.35 0.66 -4.00
CA TYR A 217 -1.96 0.36 -4.36
C TYR A 217 -1.41 -0.89 -3.67
N THR A 218 -1.92 -1.25 -2.50
CA THR A 218 -1.37 -2.38 -1.74
C THR A 218 -1.63 -3.71 -2.45
N ARG A 219 -0.54 -4.34 -2.89
CA ARG A 219 -0.55 -5.66 -3.54
C ARG A 219 0.69 -6.42 -3.12
N HIS A 220 0.57 -7.74 -3.08
CA HIS A 220 1.69 -8.59 -2.71
C HIS A 220 2.83 -8.51 -3.74
N PHE A 221 2.51 -8.52 -5.04
CA PHE A 221 3.54 -8.34 -6.07
C PHE A 221 4.24 -6.97 -6.06
N LEU A 222 3.55 -5.90 -5.65
CA LEU A 222 4.20 -4.60 -5.44
C LEU A 222 5.24 -4.71 -4.31
N ALA A 223 4.84 -5.28 -3.17
CA ALA A 223 5.73 -5.46 -2.04
C ALA A 223 6.93 -6.36 -2.35
N SER A 224 6.72 -7.49 -3.04
CA SER A 224 7.79 -8.39 -3.43
C SER A 224 8.77 -7.73 -4.43
N ALA A 225 8.27 -6.93 -5.39
CA ALA A 225 9.12 -6.18 -6.30
C ALA A 225 9.92 -5.09 -5.57
N LEU A 226 9.27 -4.34 -4.68
CA LEU A 226 9.88 -3.26 -3.91
C LEU A 226 10.99 -3.78 -2.97
N LEU A 227 10.74 -4.89 -2.28
CA LEU A 227 11.71 -5.52 -1.40
C LEU A 227 12.95 -5.98 -2.19
N ARG A 228 12.76 -6.53 -3.39
CA ARG A 228 13.88 -6.90 -4.28
C ARG A 228 14.61 -5.69 -4.82
N PHE A 229 13.88 -4.63 -5.14
CA PHE A 229 14.45 -3.43 -5.75
C PHE A 229 15.31 -2.62 -4.78
N THR A 230 14.95 -2.64 -3.49
CA THR A 230 15.61 -1.92 -2.40
C THR A 230 16.54 -2.82 -1.59
N ASP A 231 16.96 -3.97 -2.14
CA ASP A 231 17.87 -4.92 -1.50
C ASP A 231 17.44 -5.35 -0.08
N GLY A 232 16.12 -5.44 0.15
CA GLY A 232 15.53 -5.83 1.42
C GLY A 232 15.29 -4.68 2.40
N GLU A 233 15.64 -3.44 2.06
CA GLU A 233 15.45 -2.28 2.93
C GLU A 233 13.97 -1.94 3.10
N THR A 234 13.17 -2.00 2.03
CA THR A 234 11.78 -1.50 2.09
C THR A 234 10.74 -2.61 2.22
N CYS A 235 9.92 -2.49 3.25
CA CYS A 235 8.72 -3.30 3.48
C CYS A 235 7.44 -2.51 3.15
N LEU A 236 6.39 -3.22 2.78
CA LEU A 236 5.07 -2.66 2.47
C LEU A 236 4.03 -3.10 3.50
N LEU A 237 3.25 -2.15 4.01
CA LEU A 237 2.05 -2.36 4.81
C LEU A 237 0.88 -1.61 4.17
N GLY A 238 -0.31 -2.20 4.19
CA GLY A 238 -1.49 -1.47 3.74
C GLY A 238 -2.77 -2.30 3.79
N THR A 239 -3.89 -1.63 3.58
CA THR A 239 -5.18 -2.31 3.44
C THR A 239 -5.30 -2.95 2.05
N VAL A 240 -6.12 -3.98 1.86
CA VAL A 240 -6.27 -4.66 0.56
C VAL A 240 -7.74 -4.75 0.18
N ARG A 241 -8.05 -4.49 -1.10
CA ARG A 241 -9.36 -4.85 -1.66
C ARG A 241 -9.31 -6.26 -2.23
N LEU A 242 -10.22 -7.14 -1.81
CA LEU A 242 -10.26 -8.54 -2.27
C LEU A 242 -10.39 -8.69 -3.79
N ASN A 243 -11.04 -7.75 -4.46
CA ASN A 243 -11.16 -7.75 -5.94
C ASN A 243 -9.88 -7.31 -6.65
N LEU A 244 -8.98 -6.59 -5.97
CA LEU A 244 -7.67 -6.16 -6.48
C LEU A 244 -6.53 -7.06 -5.98
N GLY A 245 -6.80 -7.94 -5.02
CA GLY A 245 -5.84 -8.92 -4.52
C GLY A 245 -5.42 -9.91 -5.60
N ASP A 246 -4.19 -10.39 -5.47
CA ASP A 246 -3.63 -11.34 -6.42
C ASP A 246 -4.45 -12.64 -6.43
N ARG A 247 -4.75 -13.14 -7.64
CA ARG A 247 -5.67 -14.27 -7.86
C ARG A 247 -5.34 -15.52 -7.03
N TRP A 248 -4.07 -15.69 -6.67
CA TRP A 248 -3.55 -16.81 -5.89
C TRP A 248 -3.91 -16.73 -4.41
N ASN A 249 -3.96 -15.52 -3.85
CA ASN A 249 -4.29 -15.28 -2.45
C ASN A 249 -5.80 -15.14 -2.23
N LYS A 250 -6.55 -14.80 -3.29
CA LYS A 250 -7.99 -14.48 -3.22
C LYS A 250 -8.85 -15.60 -2.63
N VAL A 251 -8.56 -16.86 -2.94
CA VAL A 251 -9.36 -18.01 -2.47
C VAL A 251 -9.26 -18.17 -0.96
N GLU A 252 -8.04 -18.22 -0.42
CA GLU A 252 -7.84 -18.39 1.02
C GLU A 252 -8.21 -17.13 1.81
N LEU A 253 -8.02 -15.94 1.22
CA LEU A 253 -8.53 -14.69 1.78
C LEU A 253 -10.05 -14.69 1.90
N ALA A 254 -10.78 -15.09 0.86
CA ALA A 254 -12.25 -15.15 0.90
C ALA A 254 -12.74 -16.08 2.01
N LYS A 255 -12.16 -17.28 2.11
CA LYS A 255 -12.48 -18.23 3.21
C LYS A 255 -12.15 -17.66 4.59
N ALA A 256 -11.02 -16.96 4.71
CA ALA A 256 -10.64 -16.32 5.98
C ALA A 256 -11.62 -15.21 6.35
N MET A 257 -12.04 -14.40 5.39
CA MET A 257 -13.05 -13.36 5.58
C MET A 257 -14.39 -13.95 6.02
N GLU A 258 -14.87 -15.01 5.38
CA GLU A 258 -16.11 -15.70 5.78
C GLU A 258 -16.05 -16.21 7.22
N ARG A 259 -14.91 -16.79 7.63
CA ARG A 259 -14.71 -17.27 9.00
C ARG A 259 -14.68 -16.12 10.01
N VAL A 260 -14.02 -15.01 9.68
CA VAL A 260 -13.86 -13.84 10.57
C VAL A 260 -15.11 -12.96 10.60
N GLU A 261 -15.97 -13.03 9.58
CA GLU A 261 -17.24 -12.32 9.57
C GLU A 261 -18.20 -12.84 10.64
N GLN A 262 -18.09 -14.13 10.98
CA GLN A 262 -18.93 -14.83 11.96
C GLN A 262 -18.36 -14.81 13.39
N THR A 263 -17.17 -14.23 13.60
CA THR A 263 -16.57 -14.10 14.93
C THR A 263 -16.96 -12.77 15.58
N GLU A 264 -16.64 -12.63 16.86
CA GLU A 264 -16.81 -11.38 17.59
C GLU A 264 -15.92 -10.24 17.02
N ARG A 265 -16.28 -9.00 17.37
CA ARG A 265 -15.44 -7.83 17.06
C ARG A 265 -14.05 -8.02 17.66
N ASP A 266 -13.05 -7.45 17.02
CA ASP A 266 -11.63 -7.51 17.37
C ASP A 266 -10.98 -8.91 17.16
N SER A 267 -11.74 -9.88 16.65
CA SER A 267 -11.21 -11.16 16.16
C SER A 267 -10.43 -10.99 14.85
N TRP A 268 -9.44 -11.85 14.63
CA TRP A 268 -8.61 -11.81 13.43
C TRP A 268 -8.10 -13.18 13.00
N LYS A 269 -7.64 -13.28 11.75
CA LYS A 269 -6.90 -14.43 11.22
C LYS A 269 -5.72 -14.01 10.36
N LEU A 270 -4.61 -14.71 10.52
CA LEU A 270 -3.46 -14.61 9.62
C LEU A 270 -3.63 -15.56 8.44
N VAL A 271 -3.39 -15.06 7.24
CA VAL A 271 -3.31 -15.85 6.01
C VAL A 271 -1.92 -15.65 5.42
N ALA A 272 -1.14 -16.71 5.29
CA ALA A 272 0.18 -16.62 4.67
C ALA A 272 0.04 -16.20 3.19
N ALA A 273 0.90 -15.28 2.74
CA ALA A 273 0.91 -14.89 1.34
C ALA A 273 1.54 -16.00 0.49
N VAL A 274 0.99 -16.24 -0.69
CA VAL A 274 1.50 -17.23 -1.63
C VAL A 274 1.87 -16.60 -2.97
N GLU A 275 2.94 -17.12 -3.57
CA GLU A 275 3.42 -16.81 -4.92
C GLU A 275 3.33 -18.06 -5.79
N PRO A 276 2.97 -17.93 -7.07
CA PRO A 276 3.03 -19.06 -7.98
C PRO A 276 4.49 -19.44 -8.25
N ILE A 277 4.76 -20.75 -8.42
CA ILE A 277 6.11 -21.21 -8.73
C ILE A 277 6.53 -20.75 -10.13
N SER A 278 7.82 -20.45 -10.33
CA SER A 278 8.35 -20.07 -11.64
C SER A 278 7.96 -21.06 -12.75
N GLY A 279 7.60 -20.53 -13.93
CA GLY A 279 7.16 -21.35 -15.07
C GLY A 279 5.70 -21.82 -15.00
N TRP A 280 4.90 -21.38 -14.02
CA TRP A 280 3.48 -21.74 -13.93
C TRP A 280 2.68 -21.41 -15.20
N GLN A 281 3.07 -20.38 -15.96
CA GLN A 281 2.40 -19.98 -17.20
C GLN A 281 2.45 -21.09 -18.25
N VAL A 282 3.62 -21.69 -18.44
CA VAL A 282 3.83 -22.80 -19.38
C VAL A 282 2.99 -24.01 -18.96
N GLN A 283 2.97 -24.32 -17.66
CA GLN A 283 2.15 -25.40 -17.12
C GLN A 283 0.65 -25.15 -17.31
N GLN A 284 0.21 -23.90 -17.11
CA GLN A 284 -1.17 -23.49 -17.31
C GLN A 284 -1.58 -23.62 -18.78
N GLU A 285 -0.74 -23.18 -19.71
CA GLU A 285 -1.00 -23.32 -21.14
C GLU A 285 -1.05 -24.77 -21.60
N GLN A 286 -0.12 -25.60 -21.14
CA GLN A 286 -0.12 -27.04 -21.42
C GLN A 286 -1.38 -27.73 -20.92
N ARG A 287 -1.79 -27.45 -19.66
CA ARG A 287 -3.05 -27.97 -19.12
C ARG A 287 -4.24 -27.46 -19.93
N ASN A 288 -4.29 -26.16 -20.26
CA ASN A 288 -5.40 -25.60 -21.04
C ASN A 288 -5.54 -26.31 -22.40
N LYS A 289 -4.43 -26.58 -23.09
CA LYS A 289 -4.43 -27.37 -24.35
C LYS A 289 -4.96 -28.79 -24.14
N GLN A 290 -4.59 -29.45 -23.04
CA GLN A 290 -5.13 -30.78 -22.69
C GLN A 290 -6.63 -30.73 -22.35
N GLN A 291 -7.07 -29.70 -21.61
CA GLN A 291 -8.48 -29.50 -21.24
C GLN A 291 -9.37 -29.24 -22.46
N LEU A 292 -8.85 -28.60 -23.50
CA LEU A 292 -9.60 -28.41 -24.75
C LEU A 292 -9.97 -29.73 -25.43
N ARG A 293 -9.20 -30.81 -25.22
CA ARG A 293 -9.49 -32.15 -25.75
C ARG A 293 -10.60 -32.89 -24.99
N LEU A 294 -10.91 -32.45 -23.77
CA LEU A 294 -11.97 -33.03 -22.96
C LEU A 294 -13.34 -32.41 -23.32
N PRO A 295 -14.45 -33.18 -23.19
CA PRO A 295 -15.80 -32.64 -23.26
C PRO A 295 -15.96 -31.45 -22.30
N LYS A 296 -16.73 -30.41 -22.70
CA LYS A 296 -16.90 -29.17 -21.92
C LYS A 296 -17.30 -29.42 -20.45
N ARG A 297 -18.14 -30.44 -20.20
CA ARG A 297 -18.61 -30.87 -18.87
C ARG A 297 -17.51 -31.46 -17.98
N SER A 298 -16.41 -31.91 -18.55
CA SER A 298 -15.29 -32.55 -17.85
C SER A 298 -14.08 -31.61 -17.68
N ARG A 299 -14.20 -30.36 -18.14
CA ARG A 299 -13.10 -29.39 -18.04
C ARG A 299 -12.99 -28.84 -16.63
N THR A 300 -11.78 -28.73 -16.12
CA THR A 300 -11.47 -28.20 -14.78
C THR A 300 -10.57 -26.97 -14.88
N SER A 301 -10.74 -26.03 -13.95
CA SER A 301 -9.86 -24.86 -13.84
C SER A 301 -8.45 -25.28 -13.43
N TYR A 302 -7.43 -24.59 -13.95
CA TYR A 302 -6.05 -24.81 -13.55
C TYR A 302 -5.84 -24.37 -12.10
N VAL A 303 -5.40 -25.29 -11.25
CA VAL A 303 -4.87 -25.01 -9.91
C VAL A 303 -3.36 -25.16 -10.00
N GLY A 304 -2.66 -24.04 -9.99
CA GLY A 304 -1.20 -24.02 -10.07
C GLY A 304 -0.54 -24.30 -8.74
N PRO A 305 0.68 -24.86 -8.74
CA PRO A 305 1.46 -24.96 -7.54
C PRO A 305 1.85 -23.56 -7.06
N VAL A 306 1.73 -23.34 -5.76
CA VAL A 306 2.09 -22.08 -5.09
C VAL A 306 3.09 -22.38 -3.98
N SER A 307 3.90 -21.38 -3.66
CA SER A 307 4.85 -21.40 -2.56
C SER A 307 4.47 -20.35 -1.53
N ILE A 308 4.59 -20.69 -0.24
CA ILE A 308 4.39 -19.73 0.85
C ILE A 308 5.55 -18.74 0.84
N VAL A 309 5.23 -17.46 0.91
CA VAL A 309 6.21 -16.40 0.84
C VAL A 309 6.68 -16.05 2.23
N ASN A 310 8.00 -16.09 2.42
CA ASN A 310 8.60 -15.78 3.72
C ASN A 310 8.34 -14.32 4.10
N LYS A 311 8.07 -14.13 5.39
CA LYS A 311 7.76 -12.88 6.09
C LYS A 311 6.59 -12.09 5.51
N ALA A 312 5.67 -12.76 4.80
CA ALA A 312 4.58 -12.11 4.09
C ALA A 312 3.23 -12.74 4.43
N GLY A 313 2.23 -11.89 4.67
CA GLY A 313 0.90 -12.37 4.96
C GLY A 313 -0.16 -11.29 4.95
N PHE A 314 -1.38 -11.76 5.17
CA PHE A 314 -2.56 -10.94 5.27
C PHE A 314 -3.20 -11.11 6.64
N VAL A 315 -3.53 -10.00 7.28
CA VAL A 315 -4.31 -9.97 8.52
C VAL A 315 -5.75 -9.67 8.13
N VAL A 316 -6.64 -10.64 8.36
CA VAL A 316 -8.08 -10.48 8.19
C VAL A 316 -8.65 -10.14 9.55
N PHE A 317 -9.09 -8.91 9.74
CA PHE A 317 -9.49 -8.34 11.03
C PHE A 317 -10.98 -8.00 11.02
N LYS A 318 -11.71 -8.37 12.07
CA LYS A 318 -13.12 -8.02 12.29
C LYS A 318 -13.21 -6.77 13.14
N ASP A 319 -13.57 -5.64 12.54
CA ASP A 319 -14.08 -4.48 13.29
C ASP A 319 -15.61 -4.42 13.13
N ARG A 320 -16.20 -3.24 12.87
CA ARG A 320 -17.59 -3.12 12.38
C ARG A 320 -17.79 -3.84 11.04
N LYS A 321 -16.73 -3.96 10.25
CA LYS A 321 -16.66 -4.72 9.00
C LYS A 321 -15.35 -5.51 8.96
N VAL A 322 -15.30 -6.57 8.16
CA VAL A 322 -14.03 -7.25 7.90
C VAL A 322 -13.12 -6.38 7.03
N VAL A 323 -11.90 -6.16 7.52
CA VAL A 323 -10.83 -5.42 6.84
C VAL A 323 -9.67 -6.37 6.62
N VAL A 324 -9.02 -6.27 5.46
CA VAL A 324 -7.83 -7.06 5.13
C VAL A 324 -6.65 -6.11 5.08
N PHE A 325 -5.60 -6.43 5.85
CA PHE A 325 -4.29 -5.80 5.77
C PHE A 325 -3.30 -6.76 5.14
N TYR A 326 -2.34 -6.22 4.40
CA TYR A 326 -1.19 -6.96 3.90
C TYR A 326 0.08 -6.42 4.55
N THR A 327 1.00 -7.30 4.90
CA THR A 327 2.34 -6.95 5.37
C THR A 327 3.40 -7.84 4.76
N LYS A 328 4.59 -7.27 4.54
CA LYS A 328 5.82 -7.96 4.14
C LYS A 328 6.90 -7.91 5.23
N ASP A 329 6.49 -7.75 6.49
CA ASP A 329 7.38 -7.61 7.64
C ASP A 329 6.97 -8.52 8.82
N LEU A 330 6.50 -9.73 8.54
CA LEU A 330 6.25 -10.72 9.60
C LEU A 330 7.60 -11.21 10.17
N ARG A 331 7.73 -11.32 11.50
CA ARG A 331 8.99 -11.76 12.15
C ARG A 331 9.39 -13.16 11.68
N ASP A 332 8.40 -14.05 11.65
CA ASP A 332 8.44 -15.37 11.02
C ASP A 332 7.11 -15.62 10.30
N THR A 333 7.16 -16.22 9.10
CA THR A 333 5.97 -16.86 8.54
C THR A 333 6.04 -18.30 8.99
N VAL A 334 5.02 -18.78 9.70
CA VAL A 334 4.94 -20.18 10.13
C VAL A 334 5.13 -21.07 8.89
N SER A 335 6.35 -21.55 8.68
CA SER A 335 6.78 -22.25 7.46
C SER A 335 6.34 -23.71 7.48
N THR A 336 5.87 -24.18 8.63
CA THR A 336 5.45 -25.56 8.85
C THR A 336 3.97 -25.75 8.56
N VAL A 337 3.53 -25.44 7.33
CA VAL A 337 2.29 -26.02 6.80
C VAL A 337 2.71 -27.21 5.93
N ARG A 338 2.71 -28.41 6.52
CA ARG A 338 2.83 -29.64 5.74
C ARG A 338 1.56 -29.79 4.90
N TYR A 339 1.68 -29.58 3.60
CA TYR A 339 0.63 -29.95 2.65
C TYR A 339 0.44 -31.47 2.72
N SER A 340 -0.60 -31.93 3.43
CA SER A 340 -1.13 -33.27 3.24
C SER A 340 -2.07 -33.23 2.04
N ALA A 341 -1.68 -33.88 0.95
CA ALA A 341 -2.45 -33.94 -0.29
C ALA A 341 -3.79 -34.71 -0.18
N GLN A 342 -4.18 -35.17 1.02
CA GLN A 342 -5.34 -36.07 1.16
C GLN A 342 -6.64 -35.43 1.66
N VAL A 343 -6.66 -34.20 2.19
CA VAL A 343 -7.92 -33.53 2.56
C VAL A 343 -7.82 -32.05 2.27
N GLY A 344 -8.68 -31.54 1.38
CA GLY A 344 -8.69 -30.15 0.90
C GLY A 344 -9.10 -29.11 1.94
N THR A 345 -8.38 -29.01 3.05
CA THR A 345 -8.60 -28.00 4.10
C THR A 345 -7.27 -27.53 4.66
N LEU A 346 -6.94 -26.26 4.39
CA LEU A 346 -5.84 -25.53 5.02
C LEU A 346 -6.28 -25.17 6.44
N LEU A 347 -5.90 -25.97 7.43
CA LEU A 347 -6.04 -25.63 8.84
C LEU A 347 -4.68 -25.10 9.34
N LEU A 348 -4.60 -23.79 9.54
CA LEU A 348 -3.53 -23.19 10.33
C LEU A 348 -3.82 -23.49 11.80
N ALA A 349 -3.08 -24.43 12.40
CA ALA A 349 -2.91 -24.48 13.83
C ALA A 349 -1.54 -23.84 14.15
N ALA A 350 -1.56 -22.62 14.67
CA ALA A 350 -0.38 -22.07 15.33
C ALA A 350 -0.16 -22.90 16.60
N THR A 351 0.79 -23.82 16.59
CA THR A 351 1.26 -24.47 17.81
C THR A 351 2.40 -23.62 18.36
N THR A 352 2.08 -22.86 19.40
CA THR A 352 3.07 -22.15 20.22
C THR A 352 3.92 -23.18 20.96
N SER A 353 5.12 -23.45 20.45
CA SER A 353 6.16 -24.11 21.23
C SER A 353 6.89 -23.04 22.03
N VAL A 354 6.51 -22.88 23.30
CA VAL A 354 7.25 -22.08 24.28
C VAL A 354 8.60 -22.77 24.53
N ARG A 355 9.70 -22.06 24.27
CA ARG A 355 10.99 -22.28 24.93
C ARG A 355 11.54 -20.94 25.38
#